data_AF-A0A0F3GIM0-F1
#
_entry.id   AF-A0A0F3GIM0-F1
#
_cell.length_a   1.000
_cell.length_b   1.000
_cell.length_c   1.000
_cell.angle_alpha   90.00
_cell.angle_beta   90.00
_cell.angle_gamma   90.00
#
_symmetry.space_group_name_H-M   'P 1'
#
loop_
_entity.id
_entity.type
_entity.pdbx_description
1 polymer ?
#
loop_
_entity_poly.entity_id
_entity_poly.type
_entity_poly.pdbx_seq_one_letter_code
_entity_poly.pdbx_strand_id
1 'polypeptide(L)'
;MSEVIYKQFTKEEDAIYEKGIETLRKALAAGISYPGACAVLEVSDAELKTIITDDFLKISIAELHYGGGIPLNEVARKLSVAYELILKTRGIMLEDIENTGLSEYHRGTSMGEA
;
A
#
# COMPACT_ATOMS: atom_id res chain seq x y z
N MET A 1 -22.87 3.42 6.47
CA MET A 1 -21.57 2.77 6.73
C MET A 1 -21.30 1.86 5.55
N SER A 2 -20.25 2.11 4.77
CA SER A 2 -19.87 1.26 3.64
C SER A 2 -19.12 0.05 4.19
N GLU A 3 -19.63 -1.16 3.95
CA GLU A 3 -18.85 -2.37 4.15
C GLU A 3 -17.63 -2.32 3.23
N VAL A 4 -16.43 -2.32 3.81
CA VAL A 4 -15.19 -2.38 3.05
C VAL A 4 -15.07 -3.80 2.49
N ILE A 5 -15.31 -3.97 1.19
CA ILE A 5 -15.16 -5.25 0.50
C ILE A 5 -13.70 -5.35 0.02
N TYR A 6 -12.90 -6.16 0.72
CA TYR A 6 -11.54 -6.46 0.29
C TYR A 6 -11.54 -7.42 -0.90
N LYS A 7 -10.70 -7.14 -1.91
CA LYS A 7 -10.53 -8.04 -3.06
C LYS A 7 -10.04 -9.40 -2.57
N GLN A 8 -10.73 -10.45 -3.02
CA GLN A 8 -10.29 -11.83 -2.83
C GLN A 8 -9.47 -12.21 -4.04
N PHE A 9 -8.16 -12.37 -3.86
CA PHE A 9 -7.28 -12.81 -4.92
C PHE A 9 -7.43 -14.31 -5.18
N THR A 10 -7.36 -14.68 -6.46
CA THR A 10 -7.04 -16.04 -6.88
C THR A 10 -5.57 -16.36 -6.56
N LYS A 11 -5.20 -17.65 -6.56
CA LYS A 11 -3.79 -18.05 -6.33
C LYS A 11 -2.84 -17.49 -7.39
N GLU A 12 -3.34 -17.37 -8.61
CA GLU A 12 -2.63 -16.82 -9.75
C GLU A 12 -2.39 -15.31 -9.56
N GLU A 13 -3.41 -14.57 -9.11
CA GLU A 13 -3.28 -13.15 -8.79
C GLU A 13 -2.35 -12.91 -7.59
N ASP A 14 -2.42 -13.74 -6.55
CA ASP A 14 -1.49 -13.67 -5.40
C ASP A 14 -0.04 -13.82 -5.84
N ALA A 15 0.26 -14.81 -6.69
CA ALA A 15 1.60 -15.02 -7.21
C ALA A 15 2.10 -13.84 -8.05
N ILE A 16 1.22 -13.21 -8.84
CA ILE A 16 1.53 -12.00 -9.60
C ILE A 16 1.77 -10.81 -8.66
N TYR A 17 0.95 -10.68 -7.62
CA TYR A 17 1.05 -9.64 -6.61
C TYR A 17 2.40 -9.70 -5.89
N GLU A 18 2.75 -10.86 -5.31
CA GLU A 18 4.00 -11.05 -4.58
C GLU A 18 5.21 -10.77 -5.45
N LYS A 19 5.21 -11.31 -6.68
CA LYS A 19 6.28 -11.05 -7.66
C LYS A 19 6.35 -9.57 -8.05
N GLY A 20 5.21 -8.90 -8.15
CA GLY A 20 5.12 -7.47 -8.44
C GLY A 20 5.78 -6.64 -7.34
N ILE A 21 5.44 -6.90 -6.07
CA ILE A 21 6.06 -6.25 -4.92
C ILE A 21 7.57 -6.50 -4.88
N GLU A 22 8.02 -7.74 -5.10
CA GLU A 22 9.45 -8.06 -5.13
C GLU A 22 10.19 -7.31 -6.26
N THR A 23 9.56 -7.23 -7.44
CA THR A 23 10.11 -6.51 -8.60
C THR A 23 10.28 -5.03 -8.30
N LEU A 24 9.27 -4.40 -7.70
CA LEU A 24 9.33 -2.99 -7.32
C LEU A 24 10.39 -2.73 -6.24
N ARG A 25 10.51 -3.63 -5.24
CA ARG A 25 11.60 -3.57 -4.23
C ARG A 25 12.97 -3.61 -4.88
N LYS A 26 13.21 -4.55 -5.80
CA LYS A 26 14.48 -4.68 -6.54
C LYS A 26 14.78 -3.43 -7.37
N ALA A 27 13.78 -2.88 -8.04
CA ALA A 27 13.92 -1.67 -8.84
C ALA A 27 14.34 -0.47 -7.96
N LEU A 28 13.67 -0.24 -6.83
CA LEU A 28 14.07 0.82 -5.89
C LEU A 28 15.48 0.60 -5.34
N ALA A 29 15.83 -0.64 -4.97
CA ALA A 29 17.18 -0.96 -4.48
C ALA A 29 18.27 -0.75 -5.54
N ALA A 30 17.93 -0.88 -6.82
CA ALA A 30 18.81 -0.56 -7.94
C ALA A 30 18.89 0.94 -8.27
N GLY A 31 18.21 1.80 -7.49
CA GLY A 31 18.19 3.25 -7.69
C GLY A 31 17.18 3.75 -8.73
N ILE A 32 16.28 2.89 -9.20
CA ILE A 32 15.17 3.31 -10.06
C ILE A 32 14.15 4.06 -9.20
N SER A 33 13.59 5.15 -9.74
CA SER A 33 12.54 5.91 -9.05
C SER A 33 11.24 5.10 -8.95
N TYR A 34 10.38 5.43 -7.97
CA TYR A 34 9.07 4.75 -7.86
C TYR A 34 8.24 4.83 -9.16
N PRO A 35 8.10 6.00 -9.82
CA PRO A 35 7.39 6.07 -11.11
C PRO A 35 8.05 5.22 -12.20
N GLY A 36 9.39 5.17 -12.24
CA GLY A 36 10.12 4.33 -13.19
C GLY A 36 9.89 2.84 -12.95
N ALA A 37 9.92 2.41 -11.69
CA ALA A 37 9.64 1.04 -11.28
C ALA A 37 8.20 0.61 -11.66
N CYS A 38 7.22 1.49 -11.43
CA CYS A 38 5.83 1.23 -11.81
C CYS A 38 5.63 1.14 -13.33
N ALA A 39 6.39 1.95 -14.10
CA ALA A 39 6.31 1.95 -15.55
C ALA A 39 6.79 0.63 -16.16
N VAL A 40 7.88 0.04 -15.62
CA VAL A 40 8.46 -1.21 -16.11
C VAL A 40 7.82 -2.47 -15.51
N LEU A 41 6.87 -2.33 -14.58
CA LEU A 41 6.16 -3.46 -14.00
C LEU A 41 5.25 -4.11 -15.05
N GLU A 42 5.57 -5.33 -15.44
CA GLU A 42 4.84 -6.12 -16.44
C GLU A 42 3.71 -6.94 -15.78
N VAL A 43 2.56 -6.30 -15.60
CA VAL A 43 1.32 -6.95 -15.14
C VAL A 43 0.23 -6.63 -16.14
N SER A 44 -0.35 -7.66 -16.77
CA SER A 44 -1.35 -7.51 -17.84
C SER A 44 -2.70 -7.03 -17.33
N ASP A 45 -3.06 -7.43 -16.12
CA ASP A 45 -4.29 -6.97 -15.47
C ASP A 45 -4.05 -5.56 -14.89
N ALA A 46 -4.74 -4.57 -15.46
CA ALA A 46 -4.56 -3.17 -15.07
C ALA A 46 -5.02 -2.89 -13.64
N GLU A 47 -6.08 -3.56 -13.17
CA GLU A 47 -6.59 -3.39 -11.81
C GLU A 47 -5.59 -3.97 -10.80
N LEU A 48 -5.10 -5.19 -11.05
CA LEU A 48 -4.09 -5.82 -10.22
C LEU A 48 -2.79 -5.01 -10.22
N LYS A 49 -2.39 -4.46 -11.38
CA LYS A 49 -1.22 -3.57 -11.46
C LYS A 49 -1.39 -2.35 -10.56
N THR A 50 -2.56 -1.69 -10.61
CA THR A 50 -2.86 -0.54 -9.74
C THR A 50 -2.79 -0.92 -8.26
N ILE A 51 -3.39 -2.05 -7.88
CA ILE A 51 -3.35 -2.54 -6.49
C ILE A 51 -1.90 -2.73 -6.03
N ILE A 52 -1.08 -3.42 -6.82
CA ILE A 52 0.34 -3.65 -6.51
C ILE A 52 1.09 -2.33 -6.33
N THR A 53 0.91 -1.37 -7.24
CA THR A 53 1.64 -0.10 -7.18
C THR A 53 1.20 0.77 -6.01
N ASP A 54 -0.09 0.80 -5.70
CA ASP A 54 -0.65 1.58 -4.59
C ASP A 54 -0.21 0.99 -3.25
N ASP A 55 -0.32 -0.33 -3.09
CA ASP A 55 0.15 -1.04 -1.89
C ASP A 55 1.65 -0.88 -1.69
N PHE A 56 2.43 -0.98 -2.77
CA PHE A 56 3.88 -0.78 -2.68
C PHE A 56 4.24 0.62 -2.18
N LEU A 57 3.47 1.65 -2.56
CA LEU A 57 3.66 3.00 -2.04
C LEU A 57 3.31 3.09 -0.55
N LYS A 58 2.20 2.47 -0.12
CA LYS A 58 1.82 2.39 1.30
C LYS A 58 2.90 1.68 2.12
N ILE A 59 3.40 0.53 1.64
CA ILE A 59 4.49 -0.23 2.26
C ILE A 59 5.75 0.63 2.36
N SER A 60 6.13 1.32 1.28
CA SER A 60 7.32 2.18 1.27
C SER A 60 7.20 3.33 2.27
N ILE A 61 6.03 3.96 2.38
CA ILE A 61 5.77 4.98 3.42
C ILE A 61 5.87 4.34 4.81
N ALA A 62 5.28 3.17 5.01
CA ALA A 62 5.33 2.48 6.30
C ALA A 62 6.76 2.16 6.74
N GLU A 63 7.55 1.56 5.85
CA GLU A 63 8.94 1.19 6.13
C GLU A 63 9.82 2.43 6.34
N LEU A 64 9.74 3.45 5.46
CA LEU A 64 10.64 4.60 5.52
C LEU A 64 10.25 5.62 6.59
N HIS A 65 8.96 5.98 6.67
CA HIS A 65 8.50 7.01 7.60
C HIS A 65 8.27 6.46 8.99
N TYR A 66 7.40 5.45 9.12
CA TYR A 66 7.01 4.94 10.43
C TYR A 66 8.06 3.99 11.02
N GLY A 67 8.66 3.11 10.19
CA GLY A 67 9.74 2.22 10.61
C GLY A 67 11.10 2.92 10.70
N GLY A 68 11.42 3.78 9.75
CA GLY A 68 12.73 4.42 9.61
C GLY A 68 12.85 5.83 10.19
N GLY A 69 11.75 6.46 10.61
CA GLY A 69 11.75 7.83 11.15
C GLY A 69 12.03 8.93 10.11
N ILE A 70 11.99 8.62 8.80
CA ILE A 70 12.28 9.58 7.73
C ILE A 70 11.09 10.55 7.58
N PRO A 71 11.26 11.88 7.58
CA PRO A 71 10.17 12.81 7.36
C PRO A 71 9.49 12.61 5.99
N LEU A 72 8.16 12.79 5.89
CA LEU A 72 7.38 12.47 4.68
C LEU A 72 7.84 13.23 3.42
N ASN A 73 8.30 14.47 3.56
CA ASN A 73 8.87 15.24 2.45
C ASN A 73 10.19 14.60 1.95
N GLU A 74 10.98 14.01 2.83
CA GLU A 74 12.17 13.25 2.45
C GLU A 74 11.82 11.90 1.83
N VAL A 75 10.75 11.24 2.29
CA VAL A 75 10.21 10.04 1.64
C VAL A 75 9.82 10.36 0.19
N ALA A 76 9.10 11.46 -0.04
CA ALA A 76 8.73 11.92 -1.38
C ALA A 76 9.98 12.10 -2.27
N ARG A 77 11.03 12.74 -1.74
CA ARG A 77 12.31 12.90 -2.46
C ARG A 77 12.99 11.57 -2.76
N LYS A 78 13.07 10.66 -1.78
CA LYS A 78 13.69 9.33 -1.96
C LYS A 78 12.98 8.49 -3.02
N LEU A 79 11.65 8.53 -3.03
CA LEU A 79 10.84 7.81 -4.01
C LEU A 79 10.71 8.56 -5.35
N SER A 80 11.18 9.80 -5.42
CA SER A 80 11.04 10.70 -6.56
C SER A 80 9.58 10.85 -7.00
N VAL A 81 8.70 11.13 -6.03
CA VAL A 81 7.27 11.39 -6.24
C VAL A 81 6.87 12.75 -5.69
N ALA A 82 5.72 13.26 -6.13
CA ALA A 82 5.15 14.49 -5.59
C ALA A 82 4.80 14.33 -4.10
N TYR A 83 5.02 15.39 -3.31
CA TYR A 83 4.75 15.35 -1.87
C TYR A 83 3.25 15.18 -1.59
N GLU A 84 2.41 15.77 -2.45
CA GLU A 84 0.95 15.65 -2.41
C GLU A 84 0.49 14.20 -2.54
N LEU A 85 1.18 13.39 -3.34
CA LEU A 85 0.88 11.96 -3.46
C LEU A 85 1.15 11.24 -2.15
N ILE A 86 2.29 11.52 -1.49
CA ILE A 86 2.62 10.95 -0.17
C ILE A 86 1.57 11.34 0.87
N LEU A 87 1.14 12.60 0.89
CA LEU A 87 0.10 13.07 1.81
C LEU A 87 -1.24 12.39 1.57
N LYS A 88 -1.64 12.24 0.29
CA LYS A 88 -2.86 11.53 -0.09
C LYS A 88 -2.81 10.08 0.35
N THR A 89 -1.73 9.36 0.04
CA THR A 89 -1.56 7.95 0.40
C THR A 89 -1.54 7.77 1.92
N ARG A 90 -0.88 8.66 2.67
CA ARG A 90 -0.96 8.67 4.13
C ARG A 90 -2.39 8.86 4.64
N GLY A 91 -3.17 9.75 4.02
CA GLY A 91 -4.58 9.94 4.38
C GLY A 91 -5.37 8.64 4.26
N ILE A 92 -5.21 7.93 3.14
CA ILE A 92 -5.84 6.61 2.90
C ILE A 92 -5.38 5.60 3.96
N MET A 93 -4.08 5.54 4.27
CA MET A 93 -3.56 4.61 5.29
C MET A 93 -4.17 4.85 6.68
N LEU A 94 -4.40 6.11 7.06
CA LEU A 94 -5.02 6.45 8.35
C LEU A 94 -6.50 6.09 8.37
N GLU A 95 -7.21 6.34 7.27
CA GLU A 95 -8.62 5.93 7.11
C GLU A 95 -8.77 4.40 7.17
N ASP A 96 -7.85 3.64 6.55
CA ASP A 96 -7.82 2.17 6.60
C ASP A 96 -7.66 1.66 8.05
N ILE A 97 -6.81 2.30 8.85
CA ILE A 97 -6.59 1.96 10.28
C ILE A 97 -7.85 2.28 11.10
N GLU A 98 -8.46 3.44 10.91
CA GLU A 98 -9.67 3.85 11.63
C GLU A 98 -10.82 2.87 11.35
N ASN A 99 -11.04 2.52 10.08
CA ASN A 99 -12.07 1.58 9.67
C ASN A 99 -11.82 0.16 10.22
N THR A 100 -10.56 -0.28 10.25
CA THR A 100 -10.21 -1.59 10.82
C THR A 100 -10.45 -1.61 12.34
N GLY A 101 -9.99 -0.59 13.08
CA GLY A 101 -10.15 -0.50 14.53
C GLY A 101 -11.61 -0.42 14.98
N LEU A 102 -12.47 0.30 14.24
CA LEU A 102 -13.92 0.35 14.48
C LEU A 102 -14.59 -1.01 14.22
N SER A 103 -14.18 -1.71 13.16
CA SER A 103 -14.73 -3.04 12.83
C SER A 103 -14.36 -4.09 13.89
N GLU A 104 -13.15 -4.03 14.44
CA GLU A 104 -12.70 -4.93 15.51
C GLU A 104 -13.40 -4.60 16.85
N TYR A 105 -13.60 -3.32 17.17
CA TYR A 105 -14.34 -2.90 18.36
C TYR A 105 -15.79 -3.40 18.36
N HIS A 106 -16.50 -3.25 17.23
CA HIS A 106 -17.88 -3.75 17.10
C HIS A 106 -17.99 -5.27 17.15
N ARG A 107 -16.99 -6.00 16.61
CA ARG A 107 -16.95 -7.47 16.69
C ARG A 107 -16.69 -7.94 18.12
N GLY A 108 -15.92 -7.17 18.91
CA GLY A 108 -15.65 -7.46 20.32
C GLY A 108 -16.84 -7.19 21.25
N THR A 109 -17.67 -6.17 20.98
CA THR A 109 -18.85 -5.86 21.80
C THR A 109 -20.05 -6.74 21.50
N SER A 110 -20.18 -7.29 20.29
CA SER A 110 -21.27 -8.23 19.95
C SER A 110 -21.13 -9.64 20.55
N MET A 111 -19.95 -10.00 21.09
CA MET A 111 -19.73 -11.29 21.79
C MET A 111 -19.89 -11.20 23.32
N GLY A 112 -20.29 -10.03 23.84
CA GLY A 112 -20.39 -9.75 25.28
C GLY A 112 -21.80 -9.73 25.87
N GLU A 113 -22.84 -10.05 25.09
CA GLU A 113 -24.22 -10.15 25.59
C GLU A 113 -24.74 -11.59 25.38
N ALA A 114 -24.51 -12.44 26.39
CA ALA A 114 -25.16 -13.74 26.57
C ALA A 114 -25.70 -13.84 27.99
#